data_AF-A0A136M243-F1
#
_entry.id   AF-A0A136M243-F1
#
_cell.length_a   1.000
_cell.length_b   1.000
_cell.length_c   1.000
_cell.angle_alpha   90.00
_cell.angle_beta   90.00
_cell.angle_gamma   90.00
#
_symmetry.space_group_name_H-M   'P 1'
#
loop_
_entity.id
_entity.type
_entity.pdbx_description
1 polymer ?
#
loop_
_entity_poly.entity_id
_entity_poly.type
_entity_poly.pdbx_seq_one_letter_code
_entity_poly.pdbx_strand_id
1 'polypeptide(L)'
;MTKNILRESASSVLILSGSGLLIALCLAPFGDTPGEGVSLLIQGAFGSLRRLSETCVKTSPLLFTGLAVALAFRAGAFNIGAEGQFLLGAMGAAAV
;
A
#
# COMPACT_ATOMS: atom_id res chain seq x y z
N MET A 1 -30.64 13.57 -1.18
CA MET A 1 -29.23 13.57 -1.62
C MET A 1 -28.26 13.89 -0.47
N THR A 2 -28.40 15.01 0.25
CA THR A 2 -27.49 15.41 1.36
C THR A 2 -27.44 14.46 2.57
N LYS A 3 -28.56 13.81 2.93
CA LYS A 3 -28.59 12.82 4.04
C LYS A 3 -27.74 11.57 3.78
N ASN A 4 -27.54 11.18 2.51
CA ASN A 4 -26.66 10.06 2.16
C ASN A 4 -25.18 10.45 2.28
N ILE A 5 -24.82 11.66 1.86
CA ILE A 5 -23.45 12.18 1.94
C ILE A 5 -22.97 12.24 3.39
N LEU A 6 -23.81 12.75 4.31
CA LEU A 6 -23.46 12.80 5.74
C LEU A 6 -23.27 11.40 6.35
N ARG A 7 -24.02 10.40 5.87
CA ARG A 7 -23.91 9.01 6.34
C ARG A 7 -22.68 8.30 5.78
N GLU A 8 -22.31 8.54 4.52
CA GLU A 8 -21.07 8.01 3.90
C GLU A 8 -19.80 8.63 4.50
N SER A 9 -19.84 9.94 4.77
CA SER A 9 -18.75 10.61 5.49
C SER A 9 -18.60 10.05 6.92
N ALA A 10 -19.72 9.79 7.62
CA ALA A 10 -19.67 9.18 8.95
C ALA A 10 -19.08 7.76 8.94
N SER A 11 -19.42 6.91 7.95
CA SER A 11 -18.80 5.59 7.81
C SER A 11 -17.30 5.66 7.51
N SER A 12 -16.88 6.64 6.70
CA SER A 12 -15.46 6.83 6.36
C SER A 12 -14.65 7.24 7.59
N VAL A 13 -15.21 8.13 8.42
CA VAL A 13 -14.60 8.54 9.69
C VAL A 13 -14.49 7.36 10.66
N LEU A 14 -15.53 6.52 10.74
CA LEU A 14 -15.51 5.30 11.57
C LEU A 14 -14.43 4.31 11.14
N ILE A 15 -14.28 4.09 9.83
CA ILE A 15 -13.25 3.21 9.27
C ILE A 15 -11.85 3.76 9.56
N LEU A 16 -11.64 5.06 9.38
CA LEU A 16 -10.36 5.70 9.66
C LEU A 16 -9.99 5.60 11.15
N SER A 17 -10.96 5.82 12.03
CA SER A 17 -10.76 5.71 13.48
C SER A 17 -10.49 4.26 13.90
N GLY A 18 -11.23 3.30 13.35
CA GLY A 18 -11.08 1.88 13.64
C GLY A 18 -9.75 1.31 13.16
N SER A 19 -9.29 1.69 11.97
CA SER A 19 -7.96 1.31 11.46
C SER A 19 -6.83 1.91 12.29
N GLY A 20 -6.94 3.18 12.71
CA GLY A 20 -5.99 3.80 13.63
C GLY A 20 -5.91 3.07 14.98
N LEU A 21 -7.06 2.66 15.53
CA LEU A 21 -7.12 1.88 16.77
C LEU A 21 -6.50 0.49 16.61
N LEU A 22 -6.75 -0.20 15.50
CA LEU A 22 -6.14 -1.49 15.19
C LEU A 22 -4.62 -1.39 15.09
N ILE A 23 -4.10 -0.35 14.43
CA ILE A 23 -2.66 -0.10 14.34
C ILE A 23 -2.08 0.12 15.74
N ALA A 24 -2.73 0.93 16.58
CA ALA A 24 -2.29 1.16 17.95
C ALA A 24 -2.31 -0.13 18.80
N LEU A 25 -3.34 -0.97 18.66
CA LEU A 25 -3.42 -2.28 19.32
C LEU A 25 -2.34 -3.25 18.85
N CYS A 26 -2.00 -3.26 17.56
CA CYS A 26 -0.93 -4.09 17.03
C CYS A 26 0.47 -3.65 17.51
N LEU A 27 0.67 -2.35 17.75
CA LEU A 27 1.94 -1.81 18.25
C LEU A 27 2.08 -1.89 19.77
N ALA A 28 0.97 -1.91 20.51
CA ALA A 28 0.95 -1.98 21.97
C ALA A 28 1.82 -3.09 22.61
N PRO A 29 1.93 -4.31 22.06
CA PRO A 29 2.79 -5.36 22.62
C PRO A 29 4.29 -5.08 22.48
N PHE A 30 4.68 -4.25 21.53
CA PHE A 30 6.07 -3.93 21.22
C PHE A 30 6.59 -2.74 22.03
N GLY A 31 5.71 -2.03 22.75
CA GLY A 31 6.05 -0.83 23.52
C GLY A 31 6.29 0.42 22.66
N ASP A 32 6.29 0.26 21.33
CA ASP A 32 6.51 1.33 20.38
C ASP A 32 5.27 2.22 20.23
N THR A 33 5.49 3.53 20.18
CA THR A 33 4.40 4.47 19.86
C THR A 33 4.14 4.49 18.35
N PRO A 34 2.91 4.81 17.89
CA PRO A 34 2.64 4.96 16.45
C PRO A 34 3.59 5.95 15.76
N GLY A 35 4.00 7.02 16.45
CA GLY A 35 4.97 7.99 15.94
C GLY A 35 6.36 7.40 15.74
N GLU A 36 6.80 6.51 16.63
CA GLU A 36 8.04 5.77 16.50
C GLU A 36 8.00 4.78 15.34
N GLY A 37 6.88 4.07 15.16
CA GLY A 37 6.66 3.20 14.00
C GLY A 37 6.80 3.94 12.67
N VAL A 38 6.24 5.16 12.55
CA VAL A 38 6.41 5.99 11.35
C VAL A 38 7.87 6.41 11.16
N SER A 39 8.56 6.80 12.22
CA SER A 39 9.99 7.13 12.17
C SER A 39 10.83 5.95 11.68
N LEU A 40 10.55 4.74 12.19
CA LEU A 40 11.22 3.51 11.77
C LEU A 40 10.93 3.15 10.32
N LEU A 41 9.72 3.40 9.81
CA LEU A 41 9.41 3.22 8.38
C LEU A 41 10.23 4.17 7.50
N ILE A 42 10.34 5.45 7.88
CA ILE A 42 11.15 6.44 7.15
C ILE A 42 12.63 6.04 7.19
N GLN A 43 13.15 5.68 8.36
CA GLN A 43 14.54 5.20 8.47
C GLN A 43 14.76 3.87 7.75
N GLY A 44 13.76 3.00 7.71
CA GLY A 44 13.78 1.73 6.99
C GLY A 44 13.84 1.92 5.48
N ALA A 45 13.17 2.95 4.96
CA ALA A 45 13.16 3.27 3.53
C ALA A 45 14.35 4.14 3.08
N PHE A 46 14.75 5.12 3.88
CA PHE A 46 15.70 6.17 3.47
C PHE A 46 16.98 6.24 4.33
N GLY A 47 17.10 5.45 5.40
CA GLY A 47 18.19 5.58 6.39
C GLY A 47 19.59 5.20 5.89
N SER A 48 19.70 4.60 4.71
CA SER A 48 20.99 4.37 4.04
C SER A 48 20.81 4.21 2.53
N LEU A 49 21.89 4.38 1.77
CA LEU A 49 21.85 4.18 0.31
C LEU A 49 21.42 2.75 -0.08
N ARG A 50 21.82 1.75 0.71
CA ARG A 50 21.39 0.36 0.53
C ARG A 50 19.89 0.21 0.77
N ARG A 51 19.37 0.75 1.87
CA ARG A 51 17.92 0.71 2.17
C ARG A 51 17.11 1.40 1.08
N LEU A 52 17.56 2.56 0.61
CA LEU A 52 16.95 3.24 -0.51
C LEU A 52 16.94 2.37 -1.78
N SER A 53 18.05 1.72 -2.11
CA SER A 53 18.10 0.79 -3.25
C SER A 53 17.14 -0.38 -3.10
N GLU A 54 17.04 -0.96 -1.90
CA GLU A 54 16.10 -2.05 -1.60
C GLU A 54 14.64 -1.58 -1.72
N THR A 55 14.34 -0.36 -1.27
CA THR A 55 13.03 0.28 -1.48
C THR A 55 12.74 0.44 -2.97
N CYS A 56 13.67 1.01 -3.75
CA CYS A 56 13.49 1.17 -5.19
C CYS A 56 13.22 -0.18 -5.88
N VAL A 57 14.02 -1.21 -5.58
CA VAL A 57 13.86 -2.57 -6.14
C VAL A 57 12.46 -3.13 -5.83
N LYS A 58 11.97 -2.97 -4.60
CA LYS A 58 10.62 -3.43 -4.21
C LYS A 58 9.50 -2.60 -4.81
N THR A 59 9.70 -1.29 -4.99
CA THR A 59 8.70 -0.38 -5.53
C THR A 59 8.57 -0.48 -7.05
N SER A 60 9.66 -0.77 -7.78
CA SER A 60 9.67 -0.90 -9.25
C SER A 60 8.54 -1.78 -9.81
N PRO A 61 8.36 -3.04 -9.38
CA PRO A 61 7.33 -3.88 -9.98
C PRO A 61 5.91 -3.41 -9.59
N LEU A 62 5.72 -2.79 -8.43
CA LEU A 62 4.42 -2.19 -8.04
C LEU A 62 4.05 -1.01 -8.95
N LEU A 63 5.02 -0.15 -9.29
CA LEU A 63 4.82 0.95 -10.23
C LEU A 63 4.43 0.46 -11.62
N PHE A 64 5.09 -0.59 -12.12
CA PHE A 64 4.74 -1.18 -13.41
C PHE A 64 3.35 -1.82 -13.41
N THR A 65 2.96 -2.50 -12.32
CA THR A 65 1.59 -3.03 -12.18
C THR A 65 0.55 -1.92 -12.19
N GLY A 66 0.79 -0.83 -11.44
CA GLY A 66 -0.09 0.35 -11.45
C GLY A 66 -0.19 1.01 -12.83
N LEU A 67 0.94 1.15 -13.53
CA LEU A 67 0.98 1.69 -14.89
C LEU A 67 0.20 0.83 -15.89
N ALA A 68 0.33 -0.50 -15.79
CA ALA A 68 -0.40 -1.44 -16.65
C ALA A 68 -1.92 -1.31 -16.47
N VAL A 69 -2.39 -1.16 -15.23
CA VAL A 69 -3.80 -0.93 -14.92
C VAL A 69 -4.27 0.44 -15.43
N ALA A 70 -3.49 1.50 -15.18
CA ALA A 70 -3.83 2.85 -15.64
C ALA A 70 -3.93 2.93 -17.18
N LEU A 71 -3.02 2.26 -17.89
CA LEU A 71 -3.04 2.21 -19.35
C LEU A 71 -4.25 1.42 -19.88
N ALA A 72 -4.60 0.29 -19.26
CA ALA A 72 -5.78 -0.49 -19.62
C ALA A 72 -7.06 0.35 -19.46
N PHE A 73 -7.20 1.04 -18.32
CA PHE A 73 -8.34 1.94 -18.08
C PHE A 73 -8.42 3.06 -19.10
N ARG A 74 -7.28 3.65 -19.48
CA ARG A 74 -7.25 4.69 -20.52
C ARG A 74 -7.69 4.17 -21.89
N ALA A 75 -7.50 2.88 -22.16
CA ALA A 75 -7.97 2.21 -23.36
C ALA A 75 -9.43 1.72 -23.27
N GLY A 76 -10.14 1.99 -22.16
CA GLY A 76 -11.51 1.50 -21.93
C GLY A 76 -11.59 0.02 -21.54
N ALA A 77 -10.45 -0.62 -21.27
CA ALA A 77 -10.37 -2.01 -20.83
C ALA A 77 -10.28 -2.10 -19.31
N PHE A 78 -11.08 -2.97 -18.70
CA PHE A 78 -11.01 -3.22 -17.26
C PHE A 78 -10.03 -4.37 -16.96
N ASN A 79 -9.01 -4.10 -16.14
CA ASN A 79 -8.05 -5.12 -15.71
C ASN A 79 -8.30 -5.54 -14.24
N ILE A 80 -8.85 -6.74 -14.05
CA ILE A 80 -9.08 -7.34 -12.71
C ILE A 80 -7.85 -8.18 -12.27
N GLY A 81 -7.09 -8.72 -13.23
CA GLY A 81 -6.06 -9.74 -12.98
C GLY A 81 -4.67 -9.19 -12.66
N ALA A 82 -4.54 -7.92 -12.33
CA ALA A 82 -3.23 -7.26 -12.14
C ALA A 82 -2.36 -7.97 -11.08
N GLU A 83 -2.96 -8.47 -10.00
CA GLU A 83 -2.25 -9.23 -8.96
C GLU A 83 -1.71 -10.57 -9.50
N GLY A 84 -2.50 -11.29 -10.31
CA GLY A 84 -2.08 -12.53 -10.95
C GLY A 84 -0.98 -12.30 -12.00
N GLN A 85 -1.06 -11.20 -12.76
CA GLN A 85 -0.02 -10.80 -13.72
C GLN A 85 1.30 -10.48 -13.01
N PHE A 86 1.25 -9.76 -11.89
CA PHE A 86 2.41 -9.53 -11.04
C PHE A 86 3.01 -10.84 -10.52
N LEU A 87 2.17 -11.74 -9.99
CA LEU A 87 2.63 -13.01 -9.41
C LEU A 87 3.28 -13.92 -10.48
N LEU A 88 2.67 -14.05 -11.66
CA LEU A 88 3.23 -14.82 -12.77
C LEU A 88 4.57 -14.25 -13.24
N GLY A 89 4.68 -12.92 -13.34
CA GLY A 89 5.94 -12.26 -13.64
C GLY A 89 7.01 -12.52 -12.58
N ALA A 90 6.65 -12.46 -11.30
CA ALA A 90 7.55 -12.75 -10.19
C ALA A 90 8.03 -14.22 -10.20
N MET A 91 7.13 -15.17 -10.49
CA MET A 91 7.50 -16.59 -10.65
C MET A 91 8.49 -16.80 -11.80
N GLY A 92 8.26 -16.16 -12.95
CA GLY A 92 9.17 -16.21 -14.08
C GLY A 92 10.55 -15.62 -13.76
N ALA A 93 10.59 -14.48 -13.07
CA ALA A 93 11.84 -13.85 -12.64
C ALA A 93 12.60 -14.67 -11.59
N ALA A 94 11.90 -15.42 -10.74
CA ALA A 94 12.52 -16.29 -9.74
C ALA A 94 13.04 -17.62 -10.31
N ALA A 95 12.54 -18.05 -11.47
CA ALA A 95 12.90 -19.31 -12.10
C ALA A 95 14.21 -19.27 -12.92
N VAL A 96 14.76 -18.08 -13.17
CA VAL A 96 15.97 -17.83 -13.96
C VAL A 96 17.01 -17.17 -13.08
#